data_AF-S6ENP3-F1
#
_entry.id   AF-S6ENP3-F1
#
_cell.length_a   1.000
_cell.length_b   1.000
_cell.length_c   1.000
_cell.angle_alpha   90.00
_cell.angle_beta   90.00
_cell.angle_gamma   90.00
#
_symmetry.space_group_name_H-M   'P 1'
#
loop_
_entity.id
_entity.type
_entity.pdbx_description
1 polymer ?
#
loop_
_entity_poly.entity_id
_entity_poly.type
_entity_poly.pdbx_seq_one_letter_code
_entity_poly.pdbx_strand_id
1 'polypeptide(L)'
;MGNCSTCPSKDKCGSKTKDGASCGKITPNYGNVKNIIGVISGKGGVGKSTVTGILASTLRKKGYKVGVLDADITGPSMPRFFGINEKRAMMQPIGETSVKYFPVETESGIKVISINLLIPNEDEPVIWRGPMATGVLSQLFTDTNWEDLDYLLIDMPPGTSDITLTIMQSFPLTELVIVSTPQDMVSMIVKKGVIMAEKMGISVRGVIENMAYINCPGCDTKIKVFSKKSAEEHAEYLGLPLLGELPINLDLTEALEQGKAEEYVRNNDLYALIFEGLY
;
A
#
# COMPACT_ATOMS: atom_id res chain seq x y z
N MET A 1 -26.51 14.42 -31.99
CA MET A 1 -25.95 15.61 -31.32
C MET A 1 -27.02 16.16 -30.37
N GLY A 2 -26.91 15.87 -29.07
CA GLY A 2 -27.87 16.38 -28.08
C GLY A 2 -27.59 17.86 -27.81
N ASN A 3 -28.57 18.72 -28.09
CA ASN A 3 -28.43 20.17 -27.92
C ASN A 3 -28.33 20.54 -26.44
N CYS A 4 -27.26 21.24 -26.09
CA CYS A 4 -26.89 21.70 -24.75
C CYS A 4 -27.74 22.89 -24.24
N SER A 5 -28.89 23.17 -24.89
CA SER A 5 -29.72 24.35 -24.65
C SER A 5 -30.78 24.18 -23.57
N THR A 6 -31.01 22.96 -23.08
CA THR A 6 -32.04 22.63 -22.08
C THR A 6 -31.47 22.24 -20.71
N CYS A 7 -30.17 22.41 -20.49
CA CYS A 7 -29.54 22.03 -19.23
C CYS A 7 -29.70 23.14 -18.17
N PRO A 8 -30.29 22.87 -16.99
CA PRO A 8 -30.57 23.86 -15.93
C PRO A 8 -29.32 24.47 -15.25
N SER A 9 -28.13 23.96 -15.57
CA SER A 9 -26.85 24.31 -14.95
C SER A 9 -25.94 25.19 -15.83
N LYS A 10 -26.49 25.80 -16.88
CA LYS A 10 -25.77 26.58 -17.89
C LYS A 10 -24.87 27.68 -17.30
N ASP A 11 -25.28 28.29 -16.19
CA ASP A 11 -24.57 29.43 -15.59
C ASP A 11 -23.45 29.05 -14.61
N LYS A 12 -23.24 27.76 -14.31
CA LYS A 12 -22.11 27.30 -13.46
C LYS A 12 -20.91 26.77 -14.25
N CYS A 13 -20.98 26.75 -15.58
CA CYS A 13 -19.89 26.26 -16.41
C CYS A 13 -18.90 27.40 -16.73
N GLY A 14 -18.25 27.91 -15.69
CA GLY A 14 -17.24 28.97 -15.76
C GLY A 14 -15.82 28.41 -15.77
N SER A 15 -15.10 28.73 -16.84
CA SER A 15 -13.64 28.60 -17.05
C SER A 15 -13.03 27.19 -17.09
N LYS A 16 -12.71 26.77 -18.32
CA LYS A 16 -11.69 25.77 -18.64
C LYS A 16 -10.34 26.20 -18.07
N THR A 17 -9.86 25.54 -17.03
CA THR A 17 -8.43 25.48 -16.70
C THR A 17 -7.76 24.55 -17.70
N LYS A 18 -6.70 25.05 -18.33
CA LYS A 18 -5.83 24.31 -19.24
C LYS A 18 -4.89 23.42 -18.43
N ASP A 19 -5.43 22.37 -17.84
CA ASP A 19 -4.65 21.20 -17.44
C ASP A 19 -5.59 20.01 -17.61
N GLY A 20 -5.14 18.98 -18.32
CA GLY A 20 -5.86 17.72 -18.50
C GLY A 20 -5.93 16.90 -17.21
N ALA A 21 -6.27 17.55 -16.09
CA ALA A 21 -6.48 16.90 -14.81
C ALA A 21 -7.69 15.98 -14.94
N SER A 22 -7.46 14.68 -14.74
CA SER A 22 -8.53 13.68 -14.68
C SER A 22 -9.55 14.14 -13.63
N CYS A 23 -10.71 14.60 -14.11
CA CYS A 23 -11.83 15.01 -13.28
C CYS A 23 -12.27 13.79 -12.47
N GLY A 24 -11.89 13.72 -11.18
CA GLY A 24 -12.33 12.64 -10.27
C GLY A 24 -11.31 12.12 -9.26
N LYS A 25 -10.02 12.45 -9.37
CA LYS A 25 -9.02 11.96 -8.39
C LYS A 25 -8.86 12.93 -7.20
N ILE A 26 -8.84 12.38 -5.99
CA ILE A 26 -8.58 13.12 -4.75
C ILE A 26 -7.07 13.42 -4.63
N THR A 27 -6.70 14.47 -3.89
CA THR A 27 -5.29 14.81 -3.65
C THR A 27 -5.09 15.19 -2.17
N PRO A 28 -3.88 14.98 -1.61
CA PRO A 28 -3.57 15.45 -0.26
C PRO A 28 -3.77 16.96 -0.11
N ASN A 29 -4.52 17.38 0.91
CA ASN A 29 -4.72 18.79 1.26
C ASN A 29 -3.51 19.38 1.99
N TYR A 30 -2.70 18.55 2.65
CA TYR A 30 -1.58 18.97 3.50
C TYR A 30 -0.29 18.25 3.13
N GLY A 31 0.44 18.81 2.16
CA GLY A 31 1.72 18.28 1.69
C GLY A 31 1.72 18.00 0.20
N ASN A 32 2.83 17.49 -0.30
CA ASN A 32 3.00 17.10 -1.69
C ASN A 32 3.66 15.73 -1.77
N VAL A 33 3.06 14.81 -2.51
CA VAL A 33 3.54 13.44 -2.65
C VAL A 33 3.93 13.19 -4.09
N LYS A 34 5.20 12.89 -4.34
CA LYS A 34 5.72 12.69 -5.71
C LYS A 34 5.24 11.37 -6.33
N ASN A 35 5.36 10.28 -5.57
CA ASN A 35 5.00 8.94 -6.03
C ASN A 35 4.02 8.29 -5.05
N ILE A 36 2.87 7.84 -5.54
CA ILE A 36 1.88 7.10 -4.74
C ILE A 36 1.82 5.67 -5.28
N ILE A 37 2.29 4.72 -4.49
CA ILE A 37 2.39 3.31 -4.87
C ILE A 37 1.35 2.51 -4.09
N GLY A 38 0.42 1.88 -4.79
CA GLY A 38 -0.50 0.92 -4.16
C GLY A 38 0.11 -0.46 -4.10
N VAL A 39 0.11 -1.08 -2.92
CA VAL A 39 0.56 -2.46 -2.72
C VAL A 39 -0.66 -3.37 -2.58
N ILE A 40 -0.85 -4.30 -3.51
CA ILE A 40 -2.04 -5.16 -3.58
C ILE A 40 -1.68 -6.65 -3.60
N SER A 41 -2.55 -7.49 -3.06
CA SER A 41 -2.47 -8.94 -3.17
C SER A 41 -3.76 -9.56 -3.69
N GLY A 42 -3.66 -10.77 -4.26
CA GLY A 42 -4.84 -11.53 -4.68
C GLY A 42 -5.65 -12.11 -3.51
N LYS A 43 -5.01 -12.42 -2.37
CA LYS A 43 -5.65 -13.00 -1.17
C LYS A 43 -5.05 -12.41 0.11
N GLY A 44 -5.78 -12.57 1.21
CA GLY A 44 -5.24 -12.38 2.55
C GLY A 44 -4.21 -13.45 2.91
N GLY A 45 -3.27 -13.12 3.79
CA GLY A 45 -2.25 -14.08 4.29
C GLY A 45 -1.01 -14.24 3.41
N VAL A 46 -0.89 -13.55 2.26
CA VAL A 46 0.32 -13.59 1.42
C VAL A 46 1.48 -12.72 1.95
N GLY A 47 1.26 -11.99 3.05
CA GLY A 47 2.27 -11.07 3.63
C GLY A 47 2.37 -9.72 2.92
N LYS A 48 1.30 -9.27 2.23
CA LYS A 48 1.21 -7.94 1.58
C LYS A 48 1.70 -6.81 2.48
N SER A 49 1.14 -6.72 3.69
CA SER A 49 1.50 -5.70 4.66
C SER A 49 2.97 -5.79 5.09
N THR A 50 3.49 -6.99 5.33
CA THR A 50 4.91 -7.21 5.60
C THR A 50 5.77 -6.67 4.47
N VAL A 51 5.41 -6.96 3.21
CA VAL A 51 6.12 -6.44 2.04
C VAL A 51 6.02 -4.91 1.96
N THR A 52 4.86 -4.32 2.23
CA THR A 52 4.69 -2.85 2.30
C THR A 52 5.63 -2.22 3.33
N GLY A 53 5.72 -2.81 4.53
CA GLY A 53 6.64 -2.36 5.57
C GLY A 53 8.11 -2.50 5.19
N ILE A 54 8.49 -3.60 4.55
CA ILE A 54 9.86 -3.82 4.04
C ILE A 54 10.20 -2.76 2.98
N LEU A 55 9.30 -2.52 2.02
CA LEU A 55 9.46 -1.52 0.96
C LEU A 55 9.66 -0.12 1.57
N ALA A 56 8.81 0.27 2.52
CA ALA A 56 8.91 1.56 3.20
C ALA A 56 10.25 1.72 3.94
N SER A 57 10.64 0.69 4.70
CA SER A 57 11.89 0.67 5.47
C SER A 57 13.11 0.75 4.56
N THR A 58 13.06 0.09 3.40
CA THR A 58 14.16 0.09 2.43
C THR A 58 14.26 1.43 1.69
N LEU A 59 13.14 2.01 1.25
CA LEU A 59 13.09 3.37 0.70
C LEU A 59 13.64 4.40 1.69
N ARG A 60 13.29 4.25 2.97
CA ARG A 60 13.79 5.13 4.01
C ARG A 60 15.29 4.95 4.27
N LYS A 61 15.81 3.71 4.27
CA LYS A 61 17.25 3.41 4.33
C LYS A 61 18.01 4.12 3.20
N LYS A 62 17.42 4.25 2.01
CA LYS A 62 18.00 4.96 0.85
C LYS A 62 17.93 6.48 0.95
N GLY A 63 17.32 7.04 2.00
CA GLY A 63 17.26 8.48 2.24
C GLY A 63 16.00 9.19 1.72
N TYR A 64 15.03 8.46 1.18
CA TYR A 64 13.77 9.04 0.73
C TYR A 64 12.87 9.48 1.90
N LYS A 65 12.01 10.46 1.65
CA LYS A 65 10.89 10.81 2.55
C LYS A 65 9.71 9.88 2.25
N VAL A 66 9.33 9.06 3.23
CA VAL A 66 8.38 7.96 3.03
C VAL A 66 7.17 8.11 3.96
N GLY A 67 5.99 7.96 3.39
CA GLY A 67 4.74 7.79 4.11
C GLY A 67 4.13 6.41 3.84
N VAL A 68 3.32 5.94 4.79
CA VAL A 68 2.55 4.70 4.69
C VAL A 68 1.11 4.98 5.14
N LEU A 69 0.16 4.72 4.23
CA LEU A 69 -1.27 4.68 4.52
C LEU A 69 -1.71 3.22 4.62
N ASP A 70 -2.12 2.81 5.81
CA ASP A 70 -2.72 1.51 6.05
C ASP A 70 -4.20 1.53 5.65
N ALA A 71 -4.50 1.00 4.46
CA ALA A 71 -5.85 0.90 3.95
C ALA A 71 -6.49 -0.47 4.23
N ASP A 72 -5.77 -1.39 4.86
CA ASP A 72 -6.27 -2.70 5.23
C ASP A 72 -6.94 -2.66 6.61
N ILE A 73 -8.20 -2.21 6.60
CA ILE A 73 -9.02 -1.99 7.80
C ILE A 73 -9.25 -3.28 8.62
N THR A 74 -8.93 -4.45 8.05
CA THR A 74 -9.16 -5.74 8.70
C THR A 74 -8.14 -6.09 9.78
N GLY A 75 -6.99 -5.39 9.86
CA GLY A 75 -6.05 -5.58 10.96
C GLY A 75 -4.96 -4.50 11.05
N PRO A 76 -4.40 -4.25 12.26
CA PRO A 76 -3.36 -3.23 12.51
C PRO A 76 -1.99 -3.64 11.97
N SER A 77 -1.91 -3.90 10.67
CA SER A 77 -0.73 -4.53 10.08
C SER A 77 0.47 -3.57 10.03
N MET A 78 0.25 -2.30 9.67
CA MET A 78 1.33 -1.31 9.59
C MET A 78 1.81 -0.83 10.96
N PRO A 79 0.92 -0.47 11.92
CA PRO A 79 1.35 -0.14 13.26
C PRO A 79 2.21 -1.23 13.92
N ARG A 80 1.84 -2.51 13.70
CA ARG A 80 2.58 -3.66 14.23
C ARG A 80 3.94 -3.81 13.60
N PHE A 81 4.02 -3.67 12.27
CA PHE A 81 5.28 -3.74 11.54
C PHE A 81 6.31 -2.73 12.08
N PHE A 82 5.87 -1.49 12.34
CA PHE A 82 6.75 -0.41 12.79
C PHE A 82 6.89 -0.31 14.32
N GLY A 83 6.29 -1.21 15.10
CA GLY A 83 6.38 -1.16 16.57
C GLY A 83 5.69 0.06 17.20
N ILE A 84 4.67 0.62 16.55
CA ILE A 84 3.99 1.86 16.98
C ILE A 84 2.54 1.64 17.46
N ASN A 85 2.16 0.41 17.81
CA ASN A 85 0.79 0.06 18.26
C ASN A 85 0.30 0.89 19.45
N GLU A 86 1.20 1.26 20.36
CA GLU A 86 0.88 2.05 21.56
C GLU A 86 0.84 3.56 21.28
N LYS A 87 1.23 4.00 20.08
CA LYS A 87 1.16 5.40 19.67
C LYS A 87 -0.23 5.73 19.12
N ARG A 88 -0.61 7.00 19.20
CA ARG A 88 -1.86 7.49 18.61
C ARG A 88 -1.57 8.68 17.70
N ALA A 89 -2.24 8.70 16.55
CA ALA A 89 -2.20 9.84 15.65
C ALA A 89 -2.96 11.01 16.28
N MET A 90 -2.43 12.23 16.19
CA MET A 90 -3.12 13.41 16.72
C MET A 90 -4.16 13.89 15.72
N MET A 91 -5.31 14.31 16.24
CA MET A 91 -6.40 14.90 15.46
C MET A 91 -6.55 16.36 15.88
N GLN A 92 -6.47 17.28 14.91
CA GLN A 92 -6.69 18.70 15.13
C GLN A 92 -7.95 19.14 14.39
N PRO A 93 -9.02 19.57 15.09
CA PRO A 93 -10.17 20.16 14.45
C PRO A 93 -9.80 21.44 13.68
N ILE A 94 -10.31 21.57 12.46
CA ILE A 94 -10.22 22.77 11.63
C ILE A 94 -11.65 23.23 11.34
N GLY A 95 -12.06 24.33 11.97
CA GLY A 95 -13.44 24.79 11.93
C GLY A 95 -14.42 23.81 12.57
N GLU A 96 -15.67 23.82 12.13
CA GLU A 96 -16.75 23.02 12.73
C GLU A 96 -16.85 21.60 12.15
N THR A 97 -16.34 21.36 10.93
CA THR A 97 -16.64 20.13 10.16
C THR A 97 -15.43 19.37 9.64
N SER A 98 -14.22 19.92 9.73
CA SER A 98 -13.02 19.26 9.19
C SER A 98 -12.01 18.95 10.29
N VAL A 99 -11.21 17.92 10.05
CA VAL A 99 -10.15 17.47 10.96
C VAL A 99 -8.88 17.30 10.16
N LYS A 100 -7.77 17.78 10.69
CA LYS A 100 -6.43 17.48 10.19
C LYS A 100 -5.80 16.40 11.03
N TYR A 101 -5.28 15.37 10.37
CA TYR A 101 -4.59 14.26 11.03
C TYR A 101 -3.08 14.50 11.01
N PHE A 102 -2.40 14.16 12.11
CA PHE A 102 -0.95 14.12 12.17
C PHE A 102 -0.51 12.66 12.24
N PRO A 103 0.23 12.16 11.23
CA PRO A 103 0.66 10.77 11.19
C PRO A 103 1.63 10.49 12.34
N VAL A 104 1.70 9.23 12.75
CA VAL A 104 2.69 8.78 13.72
C VAL A 104 4.01 8.56 13.00
N GLU A 105 5.10 9.11 13.54
CA GLU A 105 6.43 8.88 13.00
C GLU A 105 7.12 7.67 13.66
N THR A 106 7.71 6.83 12.81
CA THR A 106 8.58 5.72 13.25
C THR A 106 9.93 6.27 13.74
N GLU A 107 10.75 5.42 14.35
CA GLU A 107 12.09 5.83 14.82
C GLU A 107 12.98 6.34 13.69
N SER A 108 12.79 5.82 12.46
CA SER A 108 13.53 6.29 11.31
C SER A 108 12.93 7.53 10.65
N GLY A 109 11.71 7.95 11.03
CA GLY A 109 10.99 9.08 10.44
C GLY A 109 10.08 8.71 9.27
N ILE A 110 9.60 7.46 9.17
CA ILE A 110 8.51 7.10 8.25
C ILE A 110 7.19 7.61 8.85
N LYS A 111 6.37 8.28 8.04
CA LYS A 111 5.05 8.76 8.48
C LYS A 111 4.00 7.70 8.27
N VAL A 112 3.34 7.25 9.33
CA VAL A 112 2.34 6.18 9.26
C VAL A 112 0.99 6.70 9.71
N ILE A 113 -0.04 6.46 8.90
CA ILE A 113 -1.44 6.63 9.31
C ILE A 113 -2.20 5.32 9.10
N SER A 114 -2.98 4.95 10.10
CA SER A 114 -3.85 3.78 10.10
C SER A 114 -5.06 4.14 10.94
N ILE A 115 -6.22 3.55 10.61
CA ILE A 115 -7.41 3.65 11.45
C ILE A 115 -7.12 3.15 12.87
N ASN A 116 -6.29 2.12 13.01
CA ASN A 116 -5.93 1.56 14.32
C ASN A 116 -5.12 2.54 15.19
N LEU A 117 -4.45 3.53 14.60
CA LEU A 117 -3.75 4.58 15.34
C LEU A 117 -4.70 5.69 15.83
N LEU A 118 -5.96 5.67 15.41
CA LEU A 118 -7.00 6.63 15.81
C LEU A 118 -7.96 6.05 16.85
N ILE A 119 -8.04 4.72 16.96
CA ILE A 119 -8.92 4.04 17.90
C ILE A 119 -8.15 3.76 19.20
N PRO A 120 -8.71 4.05 20.39
CA PRO A 120 -8.04 3.79 21.66
C PRO A 120 -7.79 2.30 21.94
N ASN A 121 -8.68 1.41 21.49
CA ASN A 121 -8.70 -0.01 21.82
C ASN A 121 -8.76 -0.89 20.55
N GLU A 122 -7.73 -1.71 20.32
CA GLU A 122 -7.66 -2.61 19.15
C GLU A 122 -8.66 -3.78 19.23
N ASP A 123 -9.10 -4.16 20.44
CA ASP A 123 -9.98 -5.32 20.67
C ASP A 123 -11.47 -4.98 20.47
N GLU A 124 -11.81 -3.70 20.27
CA GLU A 124 -13.19 -3.29 20.01
C GLU A 124 -13.55 -3.54 18.54
N PRO A 125 -14.51 -4.44 18.25
CA PRO A 125 -14.91 -4.74 16.88
C PRO A 125 -15.66 -3.53 16.30
N VAL A 126 -14.95 -2.66 15.58
CA VAL A 126 -15.58 -1.58 14.83
C VAL A 126 -16.17 -2.15 13.55
N ILE A 127 -17.50 -2.14 13.45
CA ILE A 127 -18.20 -2.62 12.25
C ILE A 127 -18.10 -1.56 11.16
N TRP A 128 -17.12 -1.74 10.27
CA TRP A 128 -16.95 -0.90 9.10
C TRP A 128 -17.90 -1.34 7.98
N ARG A 129 -18.96 -0.56 7.72
CA ARG A 129 -19.71 -0.70 6.47
C ARG A 129 -18.89 -0.10 5.33
N GLY A 130 -18.82 -0.77 4.18
CA GLY A 130 -17.93 -0.41 3.05
C GLY A 130 -17.86 1.08 2.67
N PRO A 131 -19.01 1.79 2.54
CA PRO A 131 -19.00 3.23 2.27
C PRO A 131 -18.37 4.08 3.37
N MET A 132 -18.55 3.71 4.65
CA MET A 132 -17.92 4.42 5.77
C MET A 132 -16.41 4.21 5.79
N ALA A 133 -15.98 2.96 5.62
CA ALA A 133 -14.57 2.59 5.48
C ALA A 133 -13.87 3.42 4.37
N THR A 134 -14.49 3.48 3.20
CA THR A 134 -13.95 4.20 2.04
C THR A 134 -13.91 5.71 2.26
N GLY A 135 -14.93 6.27 2.91
CA GLY A 135 -14.96 7.68 3.29
C GLY A 135 -13.85 8.04 4.27
N VAL A 136 -13.65 7.23 5.32
CA VAL A 136 -12.56 7.43 6.28
C VAL A 136 -11.20 7.30 5.60
N LEU A 137 -10.97 6.28 4.76
CA LEU A 137 -9.70 6.15 4.03
C LEU A 137 -9.41 7.34 3.11
N SER A 138 -10.45 7.86 2.45
CA SER A 138 -10.32 9.07 1.63
C SER A 138 -9.92 10.27 2.49
N GLN A 139 -10.51 10.44 3.68
CA GLN A 139 -10.12 11.48 4.63
C GLN A 139 -8.70 11.28 5.19
N LEU A 140 -8.30 10.06 5.52
CA LEU A 140 -6.92 9.79 5.96
C LEU A 140 -5.91 10.07 4.85
N PHE A 141 -6.29 9.88 3.59
CA PHE A 141 -5.45 10.26 2.47
C PHE A 141 -5.40 11.78 2.27
N THR A 142 -6.54 12.47 2.25
CA THR A 142 -6.61 13.91 1.95
C THR A 142 -6.18 14.78 3.12
N ASP A 143 -6.63 14.47 4.33
CA ASP A 143 -6.58 15.37 5.48
C ASP A 143 -5.43 15.07 6.45
N THR A 144 -4.61 14.07 6.14
CA THR A 144 -3.35 13.82 6.86
C THR A 144 -2.27 14.82 6.43
N ASN A 145 -1.54 15.33 7.42
CA ASN A 145 -0.36 16.17 7.24
C ASN A 145 0.84 15.34 6.77
N TRP A 146 0.87 15.02 5.48
CA TRP A 146 1.97 14.28 4.87
C TRP A 146 3.25 15.10 4.76
N GLU A 147 3.14 16.43 4.64
CA GLU A 147 4.23 17.32 4.20
C GLU A 147 4.79 16.86 2.84
N ASP A 148 6.06 17.16 2.54
CA ASP A 148 6.68 16.70 1.30
C ASP A 148 7.16 15.25 1.44
N LEU A 149 6.62 14.35 0.63
CA LEU A 149 7.03 12.95 0.52
C LEU A 149 7.54 12.63 -0.88
N ASP A 150 8.60 11.82 -0.95
CA ASP A 150 9.04 11.22 -2.21
C ASP A 150 8.17 10.01 -2.57
N TYR A 151 7.77 9.22 -1.56
CA TYR A 151 6.94 8.03 -1.73
C TYR A 151 5.86 7.95 -0.65
N LEU A 152 4.62 7.68 -1.07
CA LEU A 152 3.54 7.22 -0.21
C LEU A 152 3.14 5.82 -0.63
N LEU A 153 3.37 4.84 0.25
CA LEU A 153 2.90 3.48 0.06
C LEU A 153 1.50 3.32 0.63
N ILE A 154 0.59 2.72 -0.12
CA ILE A 154 -0.76 2.39 0.33
C ILE A 154 -0.86 0.88 0.49
N ASP A 155 -1.00 0.40 1.73
CA ASP A 155 -1.24 -1.01 2.02
C ASP A 155 -2.71 -1.33 1.71
N MET A 156 -3.00 -1.75 0.48
CA MET A 156 -4.38 -1.89 0.01
C MET A 156 -5.07 -3.10 0.67
N PRO A 157 -6.40 -3.13 0.81
CA PRO A 157 -7.10 -4.36 1.19
C PRO A 157 -6.82 -5.52 0.24
N PRO A 158 -6.87 -6.78 0.70
CA PRO A 158 -6.67 -7.94 -0.16
C PRO A 158 -7.78 -8.09 -1.20
N GLY A 159 -7.41 -8.60 -2.38
CA GLY A 159 -8.34 -8.95 -3.45
C GLY A 159 -8.97 -7.74 -4.16
N THR A 160 -10.09 -7.99 -4.84
CA THR A 160 -10.82 -6.99 -5.65
C THR A 160 -12.08 -6.51 -4.92
N SER A 161 -11.92 -6.04 -3.68
CA SER A 161 -13.02 -5.49 -2.89
C SER A 161 -13.48 -4.11 -3.42
N ASP A 162 -14.67 -3.65 -3.03
CA ASP A 162 -15.16 -2.30 -3.37
C ASP A 162 -14.22 -1.20 -2.86
N ILE A 163 -13.54 -1.42 -1.73
CA ILE A 163 -12.54 -0.48 -1.19
C ILE A 163 -11.33 -0.42 -2.12
N THR A 164 -10.82 -1.58 -2.56
CA THR A 164 -9.72 -1.67 -3.52
C THR A 164 -10.07 -0.95 -4.82
N LEU A 165 -11.27 -1.19 -5.37
CA LEU A 165 -11.78 -0.51 -6.56
C LEU A 165 -11.84 1.01 -6.37
N THR A 166 -12.36 1.46 -5.23
CA THR A 166 -12.51 2.90 -4.98
C THR A 166 -11.16 3.60 -4.83
N ILE A 167 -10.19 2.95 -4.18
CA ILE A 167 -8.81 3.48 -4.10
C ILE A 167 -8.23 3.60 -5.51
N MET A 168 -8.33 2.55 -6.34
CA MET A 168 -7.80 2.61 -7.72
C MET A 168 -8.46 3.70 -8.59
N GLN A 169 -9.75 3.95 -8.41
CA GLN A 169 -10.48 4.97 -9.17
C GLN A 169 -10.22 6.39 -8.68
N SER A 170 -10.18 6.57 -7.36
CA SER A 170 -10.20 7.91 -6.75
C SER A 170 -8.80 8.40 -6.39
N PHE A 171 -7.85 7.51 -6.12
CA PHE A 171 -6.51 7.93 -5.70
C PHE A 171 -5.61 8.14 -6.93
N PRO A 172 -4.72 9.14 -6.91
CA PRO A 172 -3.76 9.41 -7.97
C PRO A 172 -2.56 8.47 -7.86
N LEU A 173 -2.82 7.15 -7.92
CA LEU A 173 -1.80 6.11 -7.93
C LEU A 173 -0.88 6.32 -9.14
N THR A 174 0.43 6.41 -8.87
CA THR A 174 1.48 6.42 -9.89
C THR A 174 1.63 5.02 -10.49
N GLU A 175 1.62 4.00 -9.62
CA GLU A 175 1.81 2.61 -10.00
C GLU A 175 1.32 1.64 -8.92
N LEU A 176 1.24 0.37 -9.29
CA LEU A 176 0.92 -0.74 -8.39
C LEU A 176 2.08 -1.72 -8.27
N VAL A 177 2.29 -2.21 -7.06
CA VAL A 177 3.15 -3.36 -6.77
C VAL A 177 2.27 -4.51 -6.30
N ILE A 178 2.48 -5.67 -6.89
CA ILE A 178 1.71 -6.87 -6.58
C ILE A 178 2.49 -7.78 -5.65
N VAL A 179 1.84 -8.29 -4.62
CA VAL A 179 2.39 -9.31 -3.71
C VAL A 179 1.65 -10.63 -3.93
N SER A 180 2.42 -11.68 -4.23
CA SER A 180 1.90 -13.04 -4.43
C SER A 180 2.69 -14.06 -3.62
N THR A 181 2.23 -15.30 -3.60
CA THR A 181 2.99 -16.48 -3.16
C THR A 181 3.05 -17.49 -4.31
N PRO A 182 3.95 -18.49 -4.26
CA PRO A 182 4.12 -19.48 -5.34
C PRO A 182 2.96 -20.48 -5.47
N GLN A 183 1.77 -20.19 -4.96
CA GLN A 183 0.64 -21.10 -5.01
C GLN A 183 -0.21 -20.84 -6.26
N ASP A 184 -0.43 -21.85 -7.11
CA ASP A 184 -1.14 -21.71 -8.40
C ASP A 184 -2.53 -21.04 -8.28
N MET A 185 -3.27 -21.27 -7.18
CA MET A 185 -4.58 -20.62 -6.95
C MET A 185 -4.48 -19.11 -6.69
N VAL A 186 -3.35 -18.63 -6.17
CA VAL A 186 -3.12 -17.20 -5.90
C VAL A 186 -2.85 -16.47 -7.22
N SER A 187 -2.07 -17.08 -8.13
CA SER A 187 -1.70 -16.49 -9.42
C SER A 187 -2.91 -16.14 -10.29
N MET A 188 -3.97 -16.97 -10.29
CA MET A 188 -5.20 -16.66 -11.03
C MET A 188 -5.93 -15.41 -10.50
N ILE A 189 -5.94 -15.19 -9.18
CA ILE A 189 -6.63 -14.04 -8.59
C ILE A 189 -5.79 -12.78 -8.79
N VAL A 190 -4.48 -12.89 -8.65
CA VAL A 190 -3.54 -11.82 -8.95
C VAL A 190 -3.70 -11.36 -10.41
N LYS A 191 -3.81 -12.29 -11.37
CA LYS A 191 -4.04 -11.97 -12.78
C LYS A 191 -5.32 -11.15 -13.02
N LYS A 192 -6.39 -11.40 -12.27
CA LYS A 192 -7.61 -10.57 -12.33
C LYS A 192 -7.35 -9.14 -11.82
N GLY A 193 -6.56 -9.00 -10.76
CA GLY A 193 -6.12 -7.69 -10.25
C GLY A 193 -5.29 -6.90 -11.27
N VAL A 194 -4.39 -7.56 -12.00
CA VAL A 194 -3.61 -6.95 -13.09
C VAL A 194 -4.52 -6.41 -14.18
N ILE A 195 -5.43 -7.25 -14.70
CA ILE A 195 -6.39 -6.85 -15.74
C ILE A 195 -7.26 -5.67 -15.27
N MET A 196 -7.61 -5.63 -13.98
CA MET A 196 -8.38 -4.52 -13.41
C MET A 196 -7.58 -3.22 -13.39
N ALA A 197 -6.31 -3.27 -12.99
CA ALA A 197 -5.41 -2.12 -13.02
C ALA A 197 -5.23 -1.57 -14.44
N GLU A 198 -5.01 -2.45 -15.42
CA GLU A 198 -4.89 -2.09 -16.84
C GLU A 198 -6.16 -1.38 -17.35
N LYS A 199 -7.34 -1.92 -17.03
CA LYS A 199 -8.63 -1.31 -17.40
C LYS A 199 -8.83 0.09 -16.79
N MET A 200 -8.18 0.37 -15.67
CA MET A 200 -8.21 1.67 -14.99
C MET A 200 -7.06 2.59 -15.41
N GLY A 201 -6.20 2.15 -16.34
CA GLY A 201 -5.06 2.91 -16.82
C GLY A 201 -3.96 3.08 -15.77
N ILE A 202 -3.87 2.18 -14.78
CA ILE A 202 -2.85 2.20 -13.74
C ILE A 202 -1.72 1.26 -14.14
N SER A 203 -0.49 1.76 -14.14
CA SER A 203 0.68 0.95 -14.46
C SER A 203 0.99 -0.02 -13.32
N VAL A 204 1.21 -1.30 -13.64
CA VAL A 204 1.68 -2.28 -12.66
C VAL A 204 3.19 -2.39 -12.80
N ARG A 205 3.93 -1.97 -11.79
CA ARG A 205 5.40 -2.00 -11.81
C ARG A 205 5.91 -3.43 -11.90
N GLY A 206 5.28 -4.37 -11.19
CA GLY A 206 5.64 -5.78 -11.22
C GLY A 206 5.11 -6.56 -10.02
N VAL A 207 5.63 -7.77 -9.86
CA VAL A 207 5.25 -8.70 -8.80
C VAL A 207 6.43 -9.03 -7.88
N ILE A 208 6.17 -9.04 -6.57
CA ILE A 208 7.04 -9.57 -5.53
C ILE A 208 6.47 -10.93 -5.11
N GLU A 209 7.28 -11.97 -5.23
CA GLU A 209 6.90 -13.31 -4.77
C GLU A 209 7.38 -13.50 -3.32
N ASN A 210 6.44 -13.46 -2.39
CA ASN A 210 6.71 -13.66 -0.98
C ASN A 210 6.64 -15.15 -0.60
N MET A 211 7.34 -15.53 0.46
CA MET A 211 7.41 -16.92 0.93
C MET A 211 7.85 -17.90 -0.17
N ALA A 212 8.74 -17.46 -1.05
CA ALA A 212 9.11 -18.18 -2.27
C ALA A 212 9.94 -19.44 -1.97
N TYR A 213 10.83 -19.34 -0.99
CA TYR A 213 11.75 -20.40 -0.62
C TYR A 213 12.14 -20.33 0.86
N ILE A 214 12.77 -21.40 1.34
CA ILE A 214 13.51 -21.46 2.60
C ILE A 214 14.98 -21.61 2.26
N ASN A 215 15.85 -20.88 2.95
CA ASN A 215 17.28 -21.13 2.88
C ASN A 215 17.60 -22.43 3.60
N CYS A 216 18.25 -23.37 2.92
CA CYS A 216 18.74 -24.61 3.51
C CYS A 216 19.65 -24.29 4.71
N PRO A 217 19.32 -24.73 5.93
CA PRO A 217 20.21 -24.56 7.06
C PRO A 217 21.48 -25.40 6.83
N GLY A 218 22.60 -24.73 6.54
CA GLY A 218 23.88 -25.36 6.27
C GLY A 218 24.24 -25.57 4.78
N CYS A 219 23.45 -25.03 3.85
CA CYS A 219 23.82 -25.01 2.42
C CYS A 219 23.21 -23.82 1.67
N ASP A 220 23.80 -23.40 0.54
CA ASP A 220 23.32 -22.24 -0.24
C ASP A 220 22.14 -22.58 -1.17
N THR A 221 21.44 -23.69 -0.91
CA THR A 221 20.32 -24.12 -1.76
C THR A 221 19.01 -23.50 -1.30
N LYS A 222 18.29 -22.89 -2.23
CA LYS A 222 16.90 -22.44 -2.03
C LYS A 222 15.94 -23.62 -2.11
N ILE A 223 15.27 -23.93 -1.01
CA ILE A 223 14.23 -24.98 -0.96
C ILE A 223 12.89 -24.33 -1.28
N LYS A 224 12.30 -24.65 -2.44
CA LYS A 224 10.97 -24.17 -2.82
C LYS A 224 9.89 -24.97 -2.09
N VAL A 225 9.02 -24.28 -1.34
CA VAL A 225 8.03 -24.92 -0.46
C VAL A 225 6.72 -25.18 -1.17
N PHE A 226 6.25 -24.22 -1.97
CA PHE A 226 4.89 -24.22 -2.51
C PHE A 226 4.77 -24.59 -4.00
N SER A 227 5.88 -24.55 -4.74
CA SER A 227 5.89 -24.85 -6.18
C SER A 227 7.22 -25.39 -6.66
N LYS A 228 7.19 -26.13 -7.78
CA LYS A 228 8.39 -26.50 -8.53
C LYS A 228 8.83 -25.42 -9.51
N LYS A 229 7.87 -24.61 -9.98
CA LYS A 229 8.11 -23.48 -10.87
C LYS A 229 8.95 -22.41 -10.16
N SER A 230 9.71 -21.64 -10.93
CA SER A 230 10.43 -20.44 -10.50
C SER A 230 9.51 -19.23 -10.37
N ALA A 231 9.93 -18.21 -9.62
CA ALA A 231 9.15 -16.97 -9.54
C ALA A 231 9.15 -16.25 -10.89
N GLU A 232 10.18 -16.44 -11.72
CA GLU A 232 10.22 -15.93 -13.09
C GLU A 232 9.10 -16.56 -13.94
N GLU A 233 8.91 -17.89 -13.87
CA GLU A 233 7.80 -18.56 -14.56
C GLU A 233 6.42 -18.07 -14.06
N HIS A 234 6.31 -17.70 -12.78
CA HIS A 234 5.07 -17.15 -12.22
C HIS A 234 4.82 -15.72 -12.68
N ALA A 235 5.85 -14.88 -12.66
CA ALA A 235 5.80 -13.52 -13.15
C ALA A 235 5.45 -13.49 -14.66
N GLU A 236 6.03 -14.39 -15.45
CA GLU A 236 5.70 -14.57 -16.87
C GLU A 236 4.23 -14.96 -17.08
N TYR A 237 3.70 -15.90 -16.28
CA TYR A 237 2.28 -16.26 -16.32
C TYR A 237 1.34 -15.06 -16.03
N LEU A 238 1.78 -14.16 -15.16
CA LEU A 238 1.08 -12.92 -14.82
C LEU A 238 1.27 -11.82 -15.87
N GLY A 239 2.24 -11.95 -16.77
CA GLY A 239 2.60 -10.91 -17.74
C GLY A 239 3.29 -9.71 -17.09
N LEU A 240 3.95 -9.90 -15.95
CA LEU A 240 4.58 -8.85 -15.15
C LEU A 240 6.07 -9.11 -14.95
N PRO A 241 6.90 -8.07 -14.78
CA PRO A 241 8.27 -8.26 -14.35
C PRO A 241 8.31 -8.74 -12.89
N LEU A 242 9.22 -9.67 -12.61
CA LEU A 242 9.57 -10.07 -11.25
C LEU A 242 10.42 -8.97 -10.62
N LEU A 243 9.92 -8.38 -9.54
CA LEU A 243 10.61 -7.34 -8.78
C LEU A 243 11.56 -7.95 -7.75
N GLY A 244 11.20 -9.13 -7.24
CA GLY A 244 12.03 -9.86 -6.30
C GLY A 244 11.32 -11.05 -5.66
N GLU A 245 12.12 -11.94 -5.09
CA GLU A 245 11.68 -13.10 -4.32
C GLU A 245 12.06 -12.92 -2.86
N LEU A 246 11.12 -13.12 -1.93
CA LEU A 246 11.39 -13.08 -0.49
C LEU A 246 11.34 -14.49 0.11
N PRO A 247 12.34 -14.87 0.94
CA PRO A 247 12.30 -16.13 1.66
C PRO A 247 11.28 -16.10 2.80
N ILE A 248 10.91 -17.28 3.27
CA ILE A 248 10.36 -17.44 4.61
C ILE A 248 11.51 -17.19 5.60
N ASN A 249 11.37 -16.15 6.42
CA ASN A 249 12.40 -15.70 7.36
C ASN A 249 11.84 -15.68 8.80
N LEU A 250 12.38 -16.55 9.64
CA LEU A 250 12.00 -16.65 11.06
C LEU A 250 12.44 -15.42 11.84
N ASP A 251 13.65 -14.92 11.62
CA ASP A 251 14.18 -13.75 12.32
C ASP A 251 13.33 -12.50 12.04
N LEU A 252 12.83 -12.34 10.80
CA LEU A 252 11.88 -11.27 10.48
C LEU A 252 10.56 -11.44 11.27
N THR A 253 10.10 -12.68 11.41
CA THR A 253 8.87 -12.98 12.17
C THR A 253 9.05 -12.65 13.65
N GLU A 254 10.18 -13.03 14.25
CA GLU A 254 10.52 -12.66 15.63
C GLU A 254 10.68 -11.14 15.78
N ALA A 255 11.30 -10.46 14.81
CA ALA A 255 11.42 -9.01 14.83
C ALA A 255 10.06 -8.31 14.74
N LEU A 256 9.08 -8.86 14.01
CA LEU A 256 7.70 -8.36 13.98
C LEU A 256 7.03 -8.49 15.34
N GLU A 257 7.16 -9.64 16.01
CA GLU A 257 6.60 -9.86 17.35
C GLU A 257 7.20 -8.92 18.40
N GLN A 258 8.47 -8.54 18.23
CA GLN A 258 9.17 -7.61 19.12
C GLN A 258 8.98 -6.13 18.74
N GLY A 259 8.27 -5.82 17.64
CA GLY A 259 8.11 -4.44 17.15
C GLY A 259 9.40 -3.81 16.58
N LYS A 260 10.35 -4.64 16.13
CA LYS A 260 11.67 -4.25 15.61
C LYS A 260 11.89 -4.59 14.14
N ALA A 261 10.82 -4.90 13.40
CA ALA A 261 10.95 -5.32 11.99
C ALA A 261 11.57 -4.23 11.10
N GLU A 262 11.26 -2.96 11.35
CA GLU A 262 11.90 -1.83 10.65
C GLU A 262 13.42 -1.83 10.84
N GLU A 263 13.90 -1.97 12.07
CA GLU A 263 15.34 -2.04 12.38
C GLU A 263 15.98 -3.26 11.71
N TYR A 264 15.36 -4.44 11.84
CA TYR A 264 15.83 -5.68 11.25
C TYR A 264 15.98 -5.56 9.72
N VAL A 265 14.95 -5.04 9.03
CA VAL A 265 14.96 -4.86 7.58
C VAL A 265 16.05 -3.88 7.16
N ARG A 266 16.20 -2.76 7.87
CA ARG A 266 17.21 -1.74 7.53
C ARG A 266 18.64 -2.26 7.72
N ASN A 267 18.87 -3.18 8.66
CA ASN A 267 20.19 -3.74 8.92
C ASN A 267 20.50 -5.01 8.12
N ASN A 268 19.55 -5.54 7.35
CA ASN A 268 19.72 -6.76 6.57
C ASN A 268 19.82 -6.45 5.06
N ASP A 269 20.97 -6.75 4.48
CA ASP A 269 21.27 -6.43 3.07
C ASP A 269 20.43 -7.22 2.07
N LEU A 270 19.85 -8.36 2.48
CA LEU A 270 18.90 -9.11 1.65
C LEU A 270 17.78 -8.21 1.12
N TYR A 271 17.17 -7.41 2.00
CA TYR A 271 16.04 -6.56 1.61
C TYR A 271 16.49 -5.33 0.81
N ALA A 272 17.71 -4.84 1.03
CA ALA A 272 18.26 -3.77 0.21
C ALA A 272 18.48 -4.21 -1.25
N LEU A 273 18.99 -5.44 -1.43
CA LEU A 273 19.28 -6.03 -2.75
C LEU A 273 18.02 -6.40 -3.52
N ILE A 274 17.00 -6.94 -2.85
CA ILE A 274 15.74 -7.39 -3.49
C ILE A 274 15.01 -6.24 -4.19
N PHE A 275 15.20 -5.01 -3.74
CA PHE A 275 14.48 -3.86 -4.29
C PHE A 275 15.33 -2.96 -5.17
N GLU A 276 16.59 -3.27 -5.48
CA GLU A 276 17.45 -2.40 -6.30
C GLU A 276 16.84 -2.02 -7.66
N GLY A 277 15.98 -2.87 -8.24
CA GLY A 277 15.23 -2.58 -9.46
C GLY A 277 13.98 -1.69 -9.30
N LEU A 278 13.63 -1.26 -8.08
CA LEU A 278 12.48 -0.38 -7.81
C LEU A 278 12.81 1.11 -7.83
N TYR A 279 14.08 1.50 -7.87
CA TYR A 279 14.52 2.90 -7.71
C TYR A 279 15.02 3.52 -9.01
#